data_AF-S9V9R2-F1
#
_entry.id   AF-S9V9R2-F1
#
_cell.length_a   1.000
_cell.length_b   1.000
_cell.length_c   1.000
_cell.angle_alpha   90.00
_cell.angle_beta   90.00
_cell.angle_gamma   90.00
#
_symmetry.space_group_name_H-M   'P 1'
#
loop_
_entity.id
_entity.type
_entity.pdbx_description
1 polymer ?
#
loop_
_entity_poly.entity_id
_entity_poly.type
_entity_poly.pdbx_seq_one_letter_code
_entity_poly.pdbx_strand_id
1 'polypeptide(L)'
;MGFQKKKAEISIRTSQFKVNKLLNRRQFIVEVTHPNWCGTVPSKTIQAKIAALYKVPDANQVSVFGFKTKFGGGKTTGFGLIYDDIASLKRIEPKYRKVRMGVGKGKLPARKSVKERRNRNKKLRGCAKGKSQGSKKK
;
A
#
# COMPACT_ATOMS: atom_id res chain seq x y z
N MET A 1 30.65 -30.30 -8.42
CA MET A 1 30.02 -29.92 -7.14
C MET A 1 29.81 -28.42 -7.12
N GLY A 2 28.57 -27.95 -7.33
CA GLY A 2 28.27 -26.53 -7.31
C GLY A 2 28.28 -26.02 -5.87
N PHE A 3 29.16 -25.07 -5.54
CA PHE A 3 29.07 -24.30 -4.31
C PHE A 3 27.67 -23.66 -4.23
N GLN A 4 26.79 -24.18 -3.38
CA GLN A 4 25.53 -23.49 -3.08
C GLN A 4 25.88 -22.20 -2.34
N LYS A 5 25.91 -21.09 -3.07
CA LYS A 5 26.01 -19.74 -2.50
C LYS A 5 24.93 -19.61 -1.41
N LYS A 6 25.31 -19.20 -0.19
CA LYS A 6 24.36 -18.89 0.90
C LYS A 6 23.15 -18.13 0.35
N LYS A 7 21.93 -18.48 0.78
CA LYS A 7 20.71 -17.75 0.41
C LYS A 7 20.92 -16.25 0.62
N ALA A 8 20.51 -15.44 -0.35
CA ALA A 8 20.69 -14.00 -0.31
C ALA A 8 20.07 -13.41 0.96
N GLU A 9 20.92 -12.78 1.77
CA GLU A 9 20.52 -12.22 3.06
C GLU A 9 19.99 -10.81 2.88
N ILE A 10 18.84 -10.52 3.52
CA ILE A 10 18.23 -9.20 3.51
C ILE A 10 18.42 -8.59 4.90
N SER A 11 19.13 -7.47 4.99
CA SER A 11 19.20 -6.66 6.20
C SER A 11 18.38 -5.38 6.02
N ILE A 12 17.71 -4.97 7.09
CA ILE A 12 16.88 -3.76 7.12
C ILE A 12 17.42 -2.84 8.19
N ARG A 13 17.60 -1.57 7.84
CA ARG A 13 17.91 -0.49 8.76
C ARG A 13 16.81 0.56 8.64
N THR A 14 16.43 1.13 9.76
CA THR A 14 15.45 2.21 9.83
C THR A 14 16.15 3.50 10.23
N SER A 15 15.93 4.57 9.47
CA SER A 15 16.48 5.90 9.74
C SER A 15 15.36 6.93 9.91
N GLN A 16 15.68 8.06 10.56
CA GLN A 16 14.76 9.18 10.80
C GLN A 16 13.41 8.74 11.41
N PHE A 17 13.46 8.01 12.52
CA PHE A 17 12.28 7.47 13.17
C PHE A 17 11.51 8.56 13.92
N LYS A 18 10.22 8.71 13.59
CA LYS A 18 9.31 9.69 14.21
C LYS A 18 8.05 9.00 14.70
N VAL A 19 7.74 9.16 15.99
CA VAL A 19 6.47 8.75 16.57
C VAL A 19 5.45 9.86 16.37
N ASN A 20 4.33 9.59 15.71
CA ASN A 20 3.25 10.54 15.48
C ASN A 20 1.97 10.06 16.17
N LYS A 21 1.74 10.57 17.39
CA LYS A 21 0.56 10.24 18.22
C LYS A 21 -0.75 10.75 17.63
N LEU A 22 -0.77 11.85 16.87
CA LEU A 22 -2.00 12.37 16.26
C LEU A 22 -2.62 11.41 15.25
N LEU A 23 -1.78 10.57 14.64
CA LEU A 23 -2.17 9.63 13.60
C LEU A 23 -2.02 8.16 14.04
N ASN A 24 -1.79 7.90 15.34
CA ASN A 24 -1.56 6.56 15.90
C ASN A 24 -0.58 5.73 15.05
N ARG A 25 0.54 6.35 14.65
CA ARG A 25 1.53 5.71 13.79
C ARG A 25 2.95 6.18 14.02
N ARG A 26 3.88 5.28 13.77
CA ARG A 26 5.33 5.50 13.70
C ARG A 26 5.73 5.61 12.23
N GLN A 27 6.62 6.55 11.92
CA GLN A 27 7.05 6.86 10.56
C GLN A 27 8.56 6.85 10.48
N PHE A 28 9.12 6.25 9.44
CA PHE A 28 10.56 6.13 9.29
C PHE A 28 10.94 5.88 7.84
N ILE A 29 12.22 6.11 7.53
CA ILE A 29 12.84 5.70 6.29
C ILE A 29 13.34 4.26 6.46
N VAL A 30 13.15 3.45 5.42
CA VAL A 30 13.58 2.05 5.36
C VAL A 30 14.73 1.94 4.37
N GLU A 31 15.89 1.51 4.85
CA GLU A 31 17.02 1.12 4.04
C GLU A 31 17.14 -0.40 4.03
N VAL A 32 17.06 -0.99 2.85
CA VAL A 32 17.17 -2.44 2.65
C VAL A 32 18.48 -2.71 1.93
N THR A 33 19.35 -3.51 2.57
CA THR A 33 20.60 -3.97 1.97
C THR A 33 20.47 -5.47 1.71
N HIS A 34 20.62 -5.86 0.45
CA HIS A 34 20.36 -7.22 -0.05
C HIS A 34 21.44 -7.65 -1.05
N PRO A 35 22.69 -7.88 -0.60
CA PRO A 35 23.77 -8.30 -1.48
C PRO A 35 23.46 -9.68 -2.08
N ASN A 36 23.75 -9.85 -3.37
CA ASN A 36 23.50 -11.09 -4.13
C ASN A 36 22.02 -11.52 -4.22
N TRP A 37 21.05 -10.66 -3.87
CA TRP A 37 19.65 -10.92 -4.17
C TRP A 37 19.41 -10.74 -5.67
N CYS A 38 18.79 -11.74 -6.31
CA CYS A 38 18.42 -11.64 -7.71
C CYS A 38 17.28 -10.62 -7.89
N GLY A 39 17.63 -9.43 -8.39
CA GLY A 39 16.66 -8.38 -8.70
C GLY A 39 16.24 -7.56 -7.48
N THR A 40 14.94 -7.47 -7.23
CA THR A 40 14.37 -6.62 -6.17
C THR A 40 13.72 -7.44 -5.07
N VAL A 41 13.79 -6.93 -3.83
CA VAL A 41 13.17 -7.56 -2.67
C VAL A 41 11.66 -7.26 -2.66
N PRO A 42 10.78 -8.29 -2.56
CA PRO A 42 9.35 -8.07 -2.45
C PRO A 42 8.95 -7.29 -1.20
N SER A 43 7.95 -6.41 -1.33
CA SER A 43 7.46 -5.59 -0.22
C SER A 43 6.92 -6.41 0.95
N LYS A 44 6.28 -7.56 0.69
CA LYS A 44 5.77 -8.48 1.73
C LYS A 44 6.88 -9.01 2.64
N THR A 45 8.04 -9.34 2.07
CA THR A 45 9.20 -9.80 2.83
C THR A 45 9.74 -8.70 3.75
N ILE A 46 9.78 -7.47 3.24
CA ILE A 46 10.21 -6.30 4.03
C ILE A 46 9.20 -6.01 5.15
N GLN A 47 7.91 -6.07 4.84
CA GLN A 47 6.83 -5.89 5.80
C GLN A 47 6.91 -6.89 6.96
N ALA A 48 7.11 -8.18 6.66
CA ALA A 48 7.24 -9.24 7.65
C ALA A 48 8.47 -9.02 8.55
N LYS A 49 9.62 -8.64 7.97
CA LYS A 49 10.84 -8.36 8.74
C LYS A 49 10.67 -7.14 9.65
N ILE A 50 10.04 -6.06 9.16
CA ILE A 50 9.76 -4.87 9.98
C ILE A 50 8.80 -5.22 11.13
N ALA A 51 7.76 -6.02 10.86
CA ALA A 51 6.84 -6.47 11.89
C ALA A 51 7.56 -7.26 12.99
N ALA A 52 8.43 -8.20 12.60
CA ALA A 52 9.26 -8.97 13.54
C ALA A 52 10.23 -8.07 14.34
N LEU A 53 10.94 -7.15 13.66
CA LEU A 53 11.91 -6.23 14.29
C LEU A 53 11.29 -5.38 15.39
N TYR A 54 10.09 -4.86 15.16
CA TYR A 54 9.38 -3.99 16.11
C TYR A 54 8.33 -4.70 16.94
N LYS A 55 8.29 -6.04 16.91
CA LYS A 55 7.34 -6.88 17.65
C LYS A 55 5.89 -6.44 17.44
N VAL A 56 5.54 -6.13 16.19
CA VAL A 56 4.18 -5.78 15.80
C VAL A 56 3.38 -7.09 15.68
N PRO A 57 2.20 -7.20 16.32
CA PRO A 57 1.44 -8.45 16.32
C PRO A 57 0.99 -8.85 14.90
N ASP A 58 0.53 -7.88 14.13
CA ASP A 58 0.03 -8.09 12.77
C ASP A 58 0.91 -7.40 11.73
N ALA A 59 1.45 -8.14 10.76
CA ALA A 59 2.16 -7.57 9.63
C ALA A 59 1.31 -6.58 8.83
N ASN A 60 -0.02 -6.75 8.85
CA ASN A 60 -0.98 -5.86 8.20
C ASN A 60 -1.02 -4.45 8.81
N GLN A 61 -0.52 -4.23 10.03
CA GLN A 61 -0.37 -2.89 10.63
C GLN A 61 0.84 -2.12 10.06
N VAL A 62 1.72 -2.81 9.33
CA VAL A 62 2.90 -2.21 8.70
C VAL A 62 2.58 -1.85 7.25
N SER A 63 2.70 -0.59 6.87
CA SER A 63 2.59 -0.11 5.49
C SER A 63 3.96 0.33 4.97
N VAL A 64 4.37 -0.21 3.84
CA VAL A 64 5.68 0.09 3.23
C VAL A 64 5.49 0.53 1.79
N PHE A 65 6.13 1.64 1.39
CA PHE A 65 5.88 2.28 0.09
C PHE A 65 7.06 3.13 -0.38
N GLY A 66 7.00 3.56 -1.64
CA GLY A 66 7.97 4.52 -2.19
C GLY A 66 9.39 3.96 -2.36
N PHE A 67 9.54 2.64 -2.54
CA PHE A 67 10.85 2.04 -2.77
C PHE A 67 11.49 2.50 -4.08
N LYS A 68 12.74 2.91 -3.98
CA LYS A 68 13.64 3.18 -5.12
C LYS A 68 14.94 2.40 -4.91
N THR A 69 15.33 1.62 -5.91
CA THR A 69 16.60 0.89 -5.93
C THR A 69 17.73 1.84 -6.30
N LYS A 70 18.86 1.78 -5.61
CA LYS A 70 20.06 2.54 -5.99
C LYS A 70 20.65 1.95 -7.27
N PHE A 71 21.21 2.80 -8.13
CA PHE A 71 22.02 2.35 -9.26
C PHE A 71 23.18 1.47 -8.76
N GLY A 72 23.46 0.37 -9.48
CA GLY A 72 24.40 -0.66 -9.04
C GLY A 72 23.77 -1.79 -8.19
N GLY A 73 22.49 -1.68 -7.81
CA GLY A 73 21.77 -2.76 -7.11
C GLY A 73 22.18 -2.94 -5.63
N GLY A 74 21.67 -4.01 -5.00
CA GLY A 74 22.03 -4.41 -3.63
C GLY A 74 21.57 -3.47 -2.48
N LYS A 75 21.12 -2.26 -2.79
CA LYS A 75 20.54 -1.31 -1.83
C LYS A 75 19.24 -0.70 -2.36
N THR A 76 18.24 -0.58 -1.49
CA THR A 76 16.95 0.03 -1.81
C THR A 76 16.49 0.89 -0.65
N THR A 77 15.98 2.08 -0.94
CA THR A 77 15.46 3.02 0.06
C THR A 77 13.96 3.21 -0.14
N GLY A 78 13.19 3.28 0.92
CA GLY A 78 11.76 3.53 0.89
C GLY A 78 11.26 4.10 2.21
N PHE A 79 9.95 4.12 2.38
CA PHE A 79 9.29 4.63 3.58
C PHE A 79 8.48 3.53 4.25
N GLY A 80 8.49 3.54 5.58
CA GLY A 80 7.76 2.61 6.43
C GLY A 80 6.86 3.36 7.40
N LEU A 81 5.68 2.79 7.63
CA LEU A 81 4.72 3.22 8.62
C LEU A 81 4.30 2.00 9.44
N ILE A 82 4.27 2.16 10.76
CA ILE A 82 3.67 1.17 11.65
C ILE A 82 2.52 1.85 12.38
N TYR A 83 1.31 1.36 12.16
CA TYR A 83 0.12 1.81 12.88
C TYR A 83 0.01 1.05 14.21
N ASP A 84 -0.58 1.68 15.21
CA ASP A 84 -0.84 1.02 16.50
C ASP A 84 -1.99 0.00 16.36
N ASP A 85 -2.94 0.28 15.47
CA ASP A 85 -4.12 -0.54 15.22
C ASP A 85 -4.52 -0.58 13.73
N ILE A 86 -5.21 -1.66 13.33
CA ILE A 86 -5.70 -1.85 11.95
C ILE A 86 -6.78 -0.82 11.59
N ALA A 87 -7.56 -0.33 12.56
CA ALA A 87 -8.61 0.64 12.30
C ALA A 87 -8.01 2.01 11.92
N SER A 88 -6.96 2.47 12.61
CA SER A 88 -6.21 3.66 12.22
C SER A 88 -5.61 3.54 10.82
N LEU A 89 -5.06 2.38 10.45
CA LEU A 89 -4.59 2.14 9.08
C LEU A 89 -5.73 2.27 8.07
N LYS A 90 -6.87 1.60 8.32
CA LYS A 90 -8.06 1.66 7.45
C LYS A 90 -8.69 3.05 7.40
N ARG A 91 -8.50 3.90 8.40
CA ARG A 91 -8.96 5.30 8.39
C ARG A 91 -8.00 6.19 7.63
N ILE A 92 -6.71 6.15 7.99
CA ILE A 92 -5.71 7.17 7.62
C ILE A 92 -5.05 6.89 6.27
N GLU A 93 -4.89 5.62 5.86
CA GLU A 93 -4.13 5.38 4.63
C GLU A 93 -4.85 5.87 3.36
N PRO A 94 -4.13 6.40 2.36
CA PRO A 94 -4.66 6.61 1.03
C PRO A 94 -5.18 5.30 0.43
N LYS A 95 -6.28 5.42 -0.33
CA LYS A 95 -6.99 4.28 -0.94
C LYS A 95 -6.06 3.39 -1.77
N TYR A 96 -5.14 3.97 -2.55
CA TYR A 96 -4.25 3.18 -3.42
C TYR A 96 -3.31 2.25 -2.64
N ARG A 97 -2.86 2.64 -1.43
CA ARG A 97 -2.04 1.79 -0.57
C ARG A 97 -2.86 0.67 0.06
N LYS A 98 -4.07 0.98 0.54
CA LYS A 98 -5.01 -0.02 1.05
C LYS A 98 -5.30 -1.13 0.03
N VAL A 99 -5.50 -0.76 -1.24
CA VAL A 99 -5.73 -1.73 -2.34
C VAL A 99 -4.50 -2.61 -2.56
N ARG A 100 -3.29 -2.04 -2.56
CA ARG A 100 -2.04 -2.82 -2.69
C ARG A 100 -1.80 -3.78 -1.52
N MET A 101 -2.27 -3.43 -0.32
CA MET A 101 -2.25 -4.29 0.86
C MET A 101 -3.38 -5.34 0.90
N GLY A 102 -4.34 -5.28 -0.03
CA GLY A 102 -5.49 -6.20 -0.04
C GLY A 102 -6.63 -5.83 0.93
N VAL A 103 -6.55 -4.68 1.61
CA VAL A 103 -7.56 -4.23 2.60
C VAL A 103 -8.54 -3.21 2.00
N GLY A 104 -8.26 -2.69 0.81
CA GLY A 104 -9.01 -1.63 0.15
C GLY A 104 -9.98 -2.10 -0.92
N LYS A 105 -11.05 -1.32 -1.14
CA LYS A 105 -11.99 -1.52 -2.27
C LYS A 105 -11.38 -1.07 -3.59
N GLY A 106 -11.72 -1.77 -4.67
CA GLY A 106 -11.28 -1.49 -6.03
C GLY A 106 -11.62 -0.10 -6.58
N LYS A 107 -11.15 0.17 -7.80
CA LYS A 107 -11.38 1.43 -8.50
C LYS A 107 -12.88 1.56 -8.85
N LEU A 108 -13.38 2.78 -8.75
CA LEU A 108 -14.72 3.13 -9.24
C LEU A 108 -14.72 3.15 -10.77
N PRO A 109 -15.92 3.14 -11.41
CA PRO A 109 -16.02 3.31 -12.87
C PRO A 109 -15.31 4.57 -13.36
N ALA A 110 -14.94 4.57 -14.64
CA ALA A 110 -14.18 5.65 -15.26
C ALA A 110 -14.79 7.04 -15.02
N ARG A 111 -13.92 8.07 -14.88
CA ARG A 111 -14.35 9.45 -14.60
C ARG A 111 -15.38 9.96 -15.62
N LYS A 112 -15.21 9.58 -16.91
CA LYS A 112 -16.11 9.95 -18.01
C LYS A 112 -17.53 9.39 -17.79
N SER A 113 -17.68 8.10 -17.51
CA SER A 113 -19.00 7.48 -17.33
C SER A 113 -19.76 8.06 -16.12
N VAL A 114 -19.06 8.41 -15.04
CA VAL A 114 -19.66 9.07 -13.87
C VAL A 114 -20.14 10.49 -14.22
N LYS A 115 -19.35 11.26 -14.97
CA LYS A 115 -19.70 12.62 -15.39
C LYS A 115 -20.89 12.62 -16.36
N GLU A 116 -20.87 11.75 -17.36
CA GLU A 116 -21.96 11.61 -18.33
C GLU A 116 -23.27 11.18 -17.67
N ARG A 117 -23.23 10.22 -16.75
CA ARG A 117 -24.40 9.83 -15.95
C ARG A 117 -24.93 10.98 -15.11
N ARG A 118 -24.05 11.78 -14.49
CA ARG A 118 -24.46 12.96 -13.72
C ARG A 118 -25.14 14.01 -14.60
N ASN A 119 -24.59 14.29 -15.78
CA ASN A 119 -25.15 15.28 -16.71
C ASN A 119 -26.51 14.82 -17.27
N ARG A 120 -26.68 13.54 -17.60
CA ARG A 120 -27.98 12.98 -18.00
C ARG A 120 -29.03 13.10 -16.89
N ASN A 121 -28.64 12.78 -15.66
CA ASN A 121 -29.54 12.84 -14.51
C ASN A 121 -29.99 14.27 -14.13
N LYS A 122 -29.25 15.32 -14.52
CA LYS A 122 -29.67 16.71 -14.30
C LYS A 122 -30.88 17.12 -15.16
N LYS A 123 -31.09 16.44 -16.30
CA LYS A 123 -32.20 16.72 -17.23
C LYS A 123 -33.53 16.09 -16.79
N LEU A 124 -33.51 15.19 -15.81
CA LEU A 124 -34.69 14.43 -15.36
C LEU A 124 -35.18 14.93 -14.00
N ARG A 125 -36.50 14.92 -13.78
CA ARG A 125 -37.17 15.34 -12.53
C ARG A 125 -38.04 14.22 -11.95
N GLY A 126 -38.31 14.27 -10.64
CA GLY A 126 -39.18 13.32 -9.95
C GLY A 126 -38.80 11.85 -10.20
N CYS A 127 -39.82 10.99 -10.33
CA CYS A 127 -39.65 9.55 -10.54
C CYS A 127 -38.94 9.17 -11.85
N ALA A 128 -38.86 10.07 -12.84
CA ALA A 128 -38.17 9.81 -14.10
C ALA A 128 -36.66 9.55 -13.92
N LYS A 129 -36.03 10.17 -12.91
CA LYS A 129 -34.61 9.97 -12.57
C LYS A 129 -34.32 8.59 -11.96
N GLY A 130 -35.28 8.03 -11.21
CA GLY A 130 -35.19 6.66 -10.67
C GLY A 130 -35.40 5.62 -11.76
N LYS A 131 -36.41 5.83 -12.63
CA LYS A 131 -36.73 4.91 -13.74
C LYS A 131 -35.61 4.81 -14.79
N SER A 132 -34.91 5.91 -15.09
CA SER A 132 -33.80 5.90 -16.06
C SER A 132 -32.55 5.15 -15.60
N GLN A 133 -32.43 4.82 -14.31
CA GLN A 133 -31.35 4.00 -13.76
C GLN A 133 -31.71 2.51 -13.67
N GLY A 134 -33.01 2.20 -13.62
CA GLY A 134 -33.55 0.85 -13.49
C GLY A 134 -33.87 0.15 -14.81
N SER A 135 -33.81 0.83 -15.96
CA SER A 135 -33.97 0.17 -17.26
C SER A 135 -32.73 -0.68 -17.56
N LYS A 136 -32.76 -1.96 -17.16
CA LYS A 136 -31.98 -3.00 -17.82
C LYS A 136 -32.28 -2.87 -19.32
N LYS A 137 -31.26 -2.61 -20.13
CA LYS A 137 -31.37 -2.83 -21.58
C LYS A 137 -31.79 -4.29 -21.75
N LYS A 138 -32.95 -4.50 -22.39
CA LYS A 138 -33.24 -5.77 -23.08
C LYS A 138 -32.11 -6.03 -24.09
#